data_AF-A0A926NJ21-F1
#
_entry.id   AF-A0A926NJ21-F1
#
_cell.length_a   1.000
_cell.length_b   1.000
_cell.length_c   1.000
_cell.angle_alpha   90.00
_cell.angle_beta   90.00
_cell.angle_gamma   90.00
#
_symmetry.space_group_name_H-M   'P 1'
#
loop_
_entity.id
_entity.type
_entity.pdbx_description
1 polymer ?
#
loop_
_entity_poly.entity_id
_entity_poly.type
_entity_poly.pdbx_seq_one_letter_code
_entity_poly.pdbx_strand_id
1 'polypeptide(L)'
;MSDFKLHRLGIIMASEPGNEMEEEGVLNPAAVRGPDGELYLFPRIVAKGNYSRIGIAKVIFNEAGDPIGVKRLGVALEPQAEYEMRPGGGGCEDPRITYFEPLKEYVMTYTAFSANGPRIAIATSKDLFHWTRLGLADFADYKYIQFNNVNNKDACIFPKAMISPHGHPSMIMLHRPLFPGTSPEDIMHDPIDRRIRDHHECIWISYSHLHKKENRVEGQLEEFESNSPLALPQAPWEKIKIGAGTPPVLTKYGWLLIYHGVHATRTLSDYPHNLVYAAGIMILDINHPERVLYRSAHPIMSPETAGERSGQVANVIFPTGIDRRDDLGQPTRLDIYYGMADNCIGVATLKLPDELPKSWHGLFTT
;
A
#
# COMPACT_ATOMS: atom_id res chain seq x y z
N MET A 1 -16.61 -24.89 -2.96
CA MET A 1 -15.36 -24.21 -3.34
C MET A 1 -15.04 -23.25 -2.20
N SER A 2 -13.83 -23.30 -1.66
CA SER A 2 -13.43 -22.51 -0.48
C SER A 2 -12.94 -21.12 -0.91
N ASP A 3 -13.86 -20.19 -1.13
CA ASP A 3 -13.51 -18.80 -1.46
C ASP A 3 -12.94 -18.06 -0.25
N PHE A 4 -12.17 -17.00 -0.51
CA PHE A 4 -11.74 -16.05 0.51
C PHE A 4 -12.97 -15.41 1.15
N LYS A 5 -13.24 -15.74 2.41
CA LYS A 5 -14.41 -15.22 3.14
C LYS A 5 -14.04 -13.92 3.81
N LEU A 6 -14.70 -12.85 3.37
CA LEU A 6 -14.52 -11.51 3.91
C LEU A 6 -15.78 -11.01 4.59
N HIS A 7 -15.62 -10.35 5.74
CA HIS A 7 -16.71 -9.75 6.49
C HIS A 7 -16.34 -8.34 6.96
N ARG A 8 -17.05 -7.33 6.46
CA ARG A 8 -16.89 -5.93 6.89
C ARG A 8 -17.35 -5.79 8.34
N LEU A 9 -16.51 -5.20 9.18
CA LEU A 9 -16.87 -4.87 10.57
C LEU A 9 -17.42 -3.46 10.68
N GLY A 10 -17.09 -2.57 9.75
CA GLY A 10 -17.61 -1.20 9.69
C GLY A 10 -16.50 -0.15 9.65
N ILE A 11 -16.85 1.08 10.02
CA ILE A 11 -15.94 2.22 10.10
C ILE A 11 -15.19 2.14 11.43
N ILE A 12 -13.86 2.21 11.39
CA ILE A 12 -12.99 2.20 12.58
C ILE A 12 -12.51 3.61 12.96
N MET A 13 -12.41 4.51 11.99
CA MET A 13 -11.97 5.90 12.18
C MET A 13 -12.59 6.80 11.12
N ALA A 14 -13.16 7.92 11.55
CA ALA A 14 -13.67 9.01 10.72
C ALA A 14 -13.21 10.35 11.31
N SER A 15 -13.20 11.41 10.51
CA SER A 15 -12.78 12.75 10.95
C SER A 15 -13.54 13.20 12.20
N GLU A 16 -12.82 13.81 13.15
CA GLU A 16 -13.44 14.43 14.32
C GLU A 16 -14.05 15.80 13.96
N PRO A 17 -15.34 16.04 14.29
CA PRO A 17 -15.94 17.34 14.04
C PRO A 17 -15.16 18.48 14.70
N GLY A 18 -14.78 19.48 13.91
CA GLY A 18 -14.00 20.63 14.38
C GLY A 18 -12.48 20.41 14.47
N ASN A 19 -11.98 19.22 14.10
CA ASN A 19 -10.54 18.99 14.00
C ASN A 19 -10.03 19.42 12.61
N GLU A 20 -9.37 20.58 12.56
CA GLU A 20 -8.83 21.18 11.33
C GLU A 20 -7.79 20.29 10.64
N MET A 21 -7.12 19.38 11.36
CA MET A 21 -6.12 18.47 10.79
C MET A 21 -6.73 17.33 9.96
N GLU A 22 -8.03 17.10 10.11
CA GLU A 22 -8.76 15.97 9.52
C GLU A 22 -9.97 16.46 8.68
N GLU A 23 -10.05 17.77 8.39
CA GLU A 23 -11.19 18.42 7.73
C GLU A 23 -11.54 17.77 6.38
N GLU A 24 -10.53 17.34 5.62
CA GLU A 24 -10.70 16.72 4.30
C GLU A 24 -10.70 15.17 4.36
N GLY A 25 -10.43 14.58 5.54
CA GLY A 25 -10.60 13.14 5.76
C GLY A 25 -9.51 12.47 6.60
N VAL A 26 -9.78 11.21 6.95
CA VAL A 26 -8.82 10.27 7.56
C VAL A 26 -8.76 9.01 6.71
N LEU A 27 -7.61 8.75 6.10
CA LEU A 27 -7.49 7.88 4.93
C LEU A 27 -6.40 6.82 5.14
N ASN A 28 -6.50 5.73 4.38
CA ASN A 28 -5.38 4.87 3.97
C ASN A 28 -4.33 4.58 5.06
N PRO A 29 -4.71 3.96 6.20
CA PRO A 29 -3.79 3.77 7.31
C PRO A 29 -2.78 2.64 7.07
N ALA A 30 -1.55 2.80 7.54
CA ALA A 30 -0.75 1.61 7.86
C ALA A 30 -1.32 0.93 9.11
N ALA A 31 -1.13 -0.38 9.26
CA ALA A 31 -1.43 -1.10 10.50
C ALA A 31 -0.21 -1.92 10.93
N VAL A 32 0.19 -1.80 12.19
CA VAL A 32 1.36 -2.53 12.73
C VAL A 32 1.25 -2.71 14.24
N ARG A 33 1.70 -3.87 14.73
CA ARG A 33 1.79 -4.16 16.17
C ARG A 33 3.07 -3.54 16.74
N GLY A 34 2.95 -2.88 17.89
CA GLY A 34 4.09 -2.30 18.60
C GLY A 34 4.86 -3.30 19.46
N PRO A 35 6.00 -2.89 20.05
CA PRO A 35 6.76 -3.74 20.98
C PRO A 35 5.98 -4.12 22.25
N ASP A 36 4.92 -3.37 22.56
CA ASP A 36 3.97 -3.62 23.64
C ASP A 36 2.87 -4.64 23.27
N GLY A 37 2.86 -5.12 22.03
CA GLY A 37 1.85 -6.05 21.49
C GLY A 37 0.54 -5.39 21.07
N GLU A 38 0.42 -4.07 21.25
CA GLU A 38 -0.78 -3.31 20.89
C GLU A 38 -0.81 -3.02 19.39
N LEU A 39 -2.00 -2.89 18.82
CA LEU A 39 -2.16 -2.55 17.41
C LEU A 39 -2.29 -1.04 17.22
N TYR A 40 -1.48 -0.49 16.32
CA TYR A 40 -1.50 0.92 15.96
C TYR A 40 -1.88 1.09 14.48
N LEU A 41 -2.74 2.07 14.21
CA LEU A 41 -3.00 2.60 12.89
C LEU A 41 -2.23 3.90 12.67
N PHE A 42 -1.71 4.07 11.47
CA PHE A 42 -1.05 5.29 11.02
C PHE A 42 -1.84 5.89 9.86
N PRO A 43 -2.94 6.61 10.13
CA PRO A 43 -3.80 7.18 9.10
C PRO A 43 -3.11 8.34 8.39
N ARG A 44 -3.38 8.50 7.09
CA ARG A 44 -3.22 9.79 6.42
C ARG A 44 -4.34 10.72 6.91
N ILE A 45 -3.99 11.75 7.65
CA ILE A 45 -4.95 12.79 8.08
C ILE A 45 -4.79 13.99 7.17
N VAL A 46 -5.91 14.49 6.63
CA VAL A 46 -5.92 15.50 5.57
C VAL A 46 -6.58 16.77 6.09
N ALA A 47 -5.79 17.82 6.19
CA ALA A 47 -6.27 19.17 6.46
C ALA A 47 -6.59 19.88 5.14
N LYS A 48 -7.30 21.00 5.24
CA LYS A 48 -7.69 21.84 4.10
C LYS A 48 -6.55 22.10 3.11
N GLY A 49 -6.84 21.95 1.81
CA GLY A 49 -5.86 22.13 0.74
C GLY A 49 -4.97 20.90 0.51
N ASN A 50 -5.48 19.70 0.85
CA ASN A 50 -4.76 18.44 0.82
C ASN A 50 -3.44 18.47 1.62
N TYR A 51 -3.39 19.19 2.74
CA TYR A 51 -2.20 19.17 3.60
C TYR A 51 -2.22 17.87 4.40
N SER A 52 -1.41 16.90 3.98
CA SER A 52 -1.47 15.53 4.47
C SER A 52 -0.36 15.23 5.48
N ARG A 53 -0.74 14.67 6.62
CA ARG A 53 0.16 14.16 7.66
C ARG A 53 -0.11 12.68 7.89
N ILE A 54 0.85 12.01 8.53
CA ILE A 54 0.67 10.66 9.04
C ILE A 54 0.37 10.78 10.53
N GLY A 55 -0.85 10.45 10.92
CA GLY A 55 -1.28 10.35 12.31
C GLY A 55 -0.78 9.05 12.97
N ILE A 56 -1.03 8.93 14.27
CA ILE A 56 -0.91 7.68 15.01
C ILE A 56 -2.13 7.51 15.92
N ALA A 57 -2.73 6.31 15.88
CA ALA A 57 -3.88 5.96 16.71
C ALA A 57 -3.79 4.51 17.19
N LYS A 58 -4.12 4.25 18.46
CA LYS A 58 -4.18 2.91 19.02
C LYS A 58 -5.55 2.29 18.76
N VAL A 59 -5.60 1.05 18.26
CA VAL A 59 -6.85 0.32 18.02
C VAL A 59 -7.47 -0.10 19.34
N ILE A 60 -8.79 0.05 19.44
CA ILE A 60 -9.60 -0.41 20.56
C ILE A 60 -10.32 -1.68 20.11
N PHE A 61 -10.17 -2.76 20.88
CA PHE A 61 -10.82 -4.04 20.64
C PHE A 61 -11.96 -4.29 21.61
N ASN A 62 -12.99 -5.02 21.18
CA ASN A 62 -14.00 -5.59 22.08
C ASN A 62 -13.50 -6.89 22.75
N GLU A 63 -14.34 -7.50 23.59
CA GLU A 63 -14.02 -8.76 24.28
C GLU A 63 -13.76 -9.95 23.33
N ALA A 64 -14.39 -9.95 22.15
CA ALA A 64 -14.16 -10.97 21.12
C ALA A 64 -12.84 -10.75 20.34
N GLY A 65 -12.14 -9.65 20.62
CA GLY A 65 -10.93 -9.24 19.93
C GLY A 65 -11.20 -8.53 18.61
N ASP A 66 -12.43 -8.13 18.28
CA ASP A 66 -12.72 -7.38 17.05
C ASP A 66 -12.44 -5.89 17.25
N PRO A 67 -11.84 -5.21 16.25
CA PRO A 67 -11.58 -3.78 16.33
C PRO A 67 -12.89 -2.99 16.25
N ILE A 68 -13.11 -2.08 17.21
CA ILE A 68 -14.35 -1.29 17.36
C ILE A 68 -14.15 0.22 17.33
N GLY A 69 -12.91 0.69 17.45
CA GLY A 69 -12.58 2.10 17.26
C GLY A 69 -11.09 2.35 17.40
N VAL A 70 -10.71 3.61 17.50
CA VAL A 70 -9.32 4.02 17.77
C VAL A 70 -9.26 5.11 18.82
N LYS A 71 -8.13 5.18 19.53
CA LYS A 71 -7.71 6.32 20.32
C LYS A 71 -6.61 7.07 19.57
N ARG A 72 -6.88 8.30 19.14
CA ARG A 72 -5.87 9.19 18.54
C ARG A 72 -4.76 9.49 19.54
N LEU A 73 -3.51 9.40 19.10
CA LEU A 73 -2.33 9.66 19.92
C LEU A 73 -1.51 10.86 19.42
N GLY A 74 -1.75 11.34 18.20
CA GLY A 74 -1.13 12.54 17.65
C GLY A 74 -0.68 12.36 16.21
N VAL A 75 0.40 13.07 15.85
CA VAL A 75 1.03 13.05 14.53
C VAL A 75 2.36 12.31 14.63
N ALA A 76 2.56 11.31 13.77
CA ALA A 76 3.82 10.59 13.64
C ALA A 76 4.79 11.29 12.68
N LEU A 77 4.29 11.74 11.52
CA LEU A 77 5.06 12.54 10.56
C LEU A 77 4.19 13.66 9.98
N GLU A 78 4.77 14.84 9.85
CA GLU A 78 4.21 15.93 9.06
C GLU A 78 5.25 16.42 8.03
N PRO A 79 4.83 17.09 6.94
CA PRO A 79 5.75 17.62 5.94
C PRO A 79 6.79 18.57 6.56
N GLN A 80 8.07 18.20 6.45
CA GLN A 80 9.21 18.96 6.97
C GLN A 80 10.37 19.01 5.97
N ALA A 81 10.50 18.00 5.11
CA ALA A 81 11.56 17.92 4.10
C ALA A 81 11.11 18.54 2.77
N GLU A 82 12.05 19.05 1.97
CA GLU A 82 11.77 19.64 0.65
C GLU A 82 10.96 18.70 -0.26
N TYR A 83 11.28 17.41 -0.24
CA TYR A 83 10.59 16.37 -1.02
C TYR A 83 9.17 16.04 -0.51
N GLU A 84 8.72 16.63 0.60
CA GLU A 84 7.36 16.52 1.15
C GLU A 84 6.56 17.83 0.93
N MET A 85 7.22 18.91 0.52
CA MET A 85 6.66 20.26 0.54
C MET A 85 6.29 20.76 -0.86
N ARG A 86 5.27 21.62 -0.91
CA ARG A 86 4.85 22.35 -2.11
C ARG A 86 4.39 23.76 -1.74
N PRO A 87 4.32 24.71 -2.69
CA PRO A 87 3.78 26.04 -2.38
C PRO A 87 2.38 25.94 -1.75
N GLY A 88 2.23 26.46 -0.53
CA GLY A 88 0.97 26.43 0.21
C GLY A 88 0.54 25.07 0.76
N GLY A 89 1.41 24.05 0.76
CA GLY A 89 1.04 22.73 1.27
C GLY A 89 2.20 21.76 1.49
N GLY A 90 1.85 20.51 1.80
CA GLY A 90 2.80 19.40 1.87
C GLY A 90 2.04 18.08 2.00
N GLY A 91 2.71 16.96 1.75
CA GLY A 91 2.10 15.65 1.86
C GLY A 91 3.05 14.55 2.31
N CYS A 92 2.77 14.00 3.49
CA CYS A 92 3.17 12.65 3.87
C CYS A 92 1.92 11.77 3.77
N GLU A 93 1.84 10.95 2.72
CA GLU A 93 0.60 10.29 2.31
C GLU A 93 0.72 8.75 2.30
N ASP A 94 -0.41 8.09 2.56
CA ASP A 94 -0.65 6.66 2.38
C ASP A 94 0.48 5.73 2.90
N PRO A 95 0.81 5.79 4.20
CA PRO A 95 1.93 5.05 4.76
C PRO A 95 1.68 3.54 4.77
N ARG A 96 2.76 2.77 4.62
CA ARG A 96 2.83 1.35 4.94
C ARG A 96 3.98 1.14 5.91
N ILE A 97 3.76 0.33 6.95
CA ILE A 97 4.76 0.08 7.98
C ILE A 97 4.98 -1.42 8.10
N THR A 98 6.24 -1.80 8.22
CA THR A 98 6.64 -3.20 8.40
C THR A 98 7.77 -3.26 9.41
N TYR A 99 7.65 -4.15 10.39
CA TYR A 99 8.81 -4.50 11.20
C TYR A 99 9.78 -5.32 10.35
N PHE A 100 10.93 -4.75 10.02
CA PHE A 100 11.91 -5.39 9.15
C PHE A 100 12.96 -6.11 9.99
N GLU A 101 12.85 -7.44 10.05
CA GLU A 101 13.64 -8.31 10.93
C GLU A 101 15.16 -8.08 10.86
N PRO A 102 15.78 -7.88 9.68
CA PRO A 102 17.22 -7.66 9.58
C PRO A 102 17.72 -6.41 10.30
N LEU A 103 16.91 -5.35 10.34
CA LEU A 103 17.26 -4.09 11.01
C LEU A 103 16.76 -4.02 12.45
N LYS A 104 15.81 -4.88 12.82
CA LYS A 104 15.10 -4.85 14.10
C LYS A 104 14.40 -3.50 14.34
N GLU A 105 13.94 -2.88 13.26
CA GLU A 105 13.28 -1.58 13.24
C GLU A 105 12.00 -1.66 12.42
N TYR A 106 11.05 -0.79 12.76
CA TYR A 106 9.91 -0.51 11.91
C TYR A 106 10.37 0.39 10.77
N VAL A 107 10.06 -0.03 9.54
CA VAL A 107 10.31 0.74 8.34
C VAL A 107 8.97 1.21 7.81
N MET A 108 8.82 2.53 7.67
CA MET A 108 7.68 3.18 7.05
C MET A 108 8.06 3.60 5.64
N THR A 109 7.30 3.14 4.66
CA THR A 109 7.27 3.73 3.32
C THR A 109 6.05 4.63 3.21
N TYR A 110 6.21 5.80 2.63
CA TYR A 110 5.10 6.73 2.43
C TYR A 110 5.29 7.50 1.12
N THR A 111 4.18 8.01 0.59
CA THR A 111 4.22 8.90 -0.57
C THR A 111 4.53 10.30 -0.07
N ALA A 112 5.71 10.81 -0.40
CA ALA A 112 6.07 12.20 -0.21
C ALA A 112 5.58 13.00 -1.43
N PHE A 113 4.64 13.92 -1.23
CA PHE A 113 3.97 14.65 -2.30
C PHE A 113 4.41 16.12 -2.35
N SER A 114 5.38 16.39 -3.23
CA SER A 114 5.98 17.70 -3.45
C SER A 114 5.47 18.40 -4.71
N ALA A 115 5.98 19.59 -5.00
CA ALA A 115 5.75 20.29 -6.26
C ALA A 115 6.23 19.50 -7.50
N ASN A 116 7.20 18.59 -7.33
CA ASN A 116 7.71 17.74 -8.40
C ASN A 116 6.90 16.44 -8.59
N GLY A 117 5.81 16.30 -7.84
CA GLY A 117 4.99 15.11 -7.83
C GLY A 117 5.35 14.13 -6.71
N PRO A 118 4.66 12.97 -6.71
CA PRO A 118 4.79 11.97 -5.66
C PRO A 118 6.02 11.09 -5.83
N ARG A 119 6.76 10.92 -4.74
CA ARG A 119 7.89 9.99 -4.64
C ARG A 119 7.76 9.15 -3.39
N ILE A 120 8.47 8.02 -3.36
CA ILE A 120 8.51 7.16 -2.18
C ILE A 120 9.56 7.72 -1.24
N ALA A 121 9.18 7.99 0.00
CA ALA A 121 10.10 8.30 1.08
C ALA A 121 10.09 7.17 2.12
N ILE A 122 11.19 7.04 2.85
CA ILE A 122 11.36 6.03 3.89
C ILE A 122 11.72 6.69 5.22
N ALA A 123 11.11 6.22 6.30
CA ALA A 123 11.47 6.56 7.67
C ALA A 123 11.59 5.28 8.50
N THR A 124 12.41 5.30 9.56
CA THR A 124 12.53 4.18 10.51
C THR A 124 12.21 4.59 11.93
N SER A 125 11.80 3.61 12.72
CA SER A 125 11.53 3.77 14.15
C SER A 125 11.84 2.48 14.91
N LYS A 126 12.24 2.61 16.17
CA LYS A 126 12.39 1.47 17.09
C LYS A 126 11.15 1.22 17.94
N ASP A 127 10.30 2.23 18.10
CA ASP A 127 9.23 2.23 19.09
C ASP A 127 7.86 2.66 18.55
N LEU A 128 7.76 3.02 17.25
CA LEU A 128 6.59 3.55 16.56
C LEU A 128 6.23 5.01 16.86
N PHE A 129 6.88 5.64 17.84
CA PHE A 129 6.57 7.00 18.28
C PHE A 129 7.62 8.02 17.81
N HIS A 130 8.88 7.60 17.70
CA HIS A 130 9.99 8.43 17.25
C HIS A 130 10.48 7.96 15.89
N TRP A 131 10.40 8.83 14.88
CA TRP A 131 10.72 8.51 13.49
C TRP A 131 11.94 9.27 12.99
N THR A 132 12.85 8.56 12.34
CA THR A 132 13.98 9.13 11.61
C THR A 132 13.71 9.04 10.11
N ARG A 133 13.60 10.18 9.42
CA ARG A 133 13.50 10.21 7.95
C ARG A 133 14.84 9.82 7.35
N LEU A 134 14.82 8.86 6.44
CA LEU A 134 16.01 8.47 5.68
C LEU A 134 16.08 9.17 4.31
N GLY A 135 14.97 9.72 3.82
CA GLY A 135 14.89 10.43 2.54
C GLY A 135 14.04 9.72 1.50
N LEU A 136 14.18 10.13 0.24
CA LEU A 136 13.56 9.46 -0.89
C LEU A 136 14.23 8.11 -1.14
N ALA A 137 13.43 7.10 -1.48
CA ALA A 137 13.93 5.84 -2.00
C ALA A 137 14.64 6.11 -3.34
N ASP A 138 15.85 5.57 -3.44
CA ASP A 138 16.74 5.71 -4.59
C ASP A 138 16.75 4.41 -5.39
N PHE A 139 16.67 4.50 -6.72
CA PHE A 139 16.54 3.34 -7.60
C PHE A 139 17.53 3.43 -8.75
N ALA A 140 18.25 2.33 -9.00
CA ALA A 140 19.07 2.20 -10.18
C ALA A 140 18.21 2.26 -11.46
N ASP A 141 18.77 2.84 -12.51
CA ASP A 141 18.11 2.94 -13.82
C ASP A 141 17.70 1.55 -14.32
N TYR A 142 16.50 1.45 -14.91
CA TYR A 142 16.02 0.23 -15.55
C TYR A 142 15.91 0.42 -17.05
N LYS A 143 16.81 -0.22 -17.81
CA LYS A 143 16.95 -0.04 -19.26
C LYS A 143 17.19 1.44 -19.60
N TYR A 144 16.16 2.15 -20.04
CA TYR A 144 16.20 3.57 -20.39
C TYR A 144 15.37 4.44 -19.42
N ILE A 145 14.80 3.83 -18.38
CA ILE A 145 13.98 4.50 -17.38
C ILE A 145 14.90 4.99 -16.26
N GLN A 146 14.91 6.30 -16.05
CA GLN A 146 15.48 6.92 -14.86
C GLN A 146 14.44 6.96 -13.76
N PHE A 147 14.36 5.90 -12.94
CA PHE A 147 13.29 5.75 -11.93
C PHE A 147 13.20 6.92 -10.97
N ASN A 148 14.34 7.52 -10.65
CA ASN A 148 14.41 8.68 -9.79
C ASN A 148 13.81 9.97 -10.37
N ASN A 149 13.47 9.97 -11.66
CA ASN A 149 12.75 11.06 -12.33
C ASN A 149 11.29 10.69 -12.62
N VAL A 150 10.82 9.53 -12.14
CA VAL A 150 9.46 9.04 -12.35
C VAL A 150 8.67 9.12 -11.04
N ASN A 151 7.44 9.62 -11.14
CA ASN A 151 6.49 9.61 -10.02
C ASN A 151 6.29 8.18 -9.52
N ASN A 152 6.19 7.97 -8.21
CA ASN A 152 6.14 6.61 -7.65
C ASN A 152 5.37 6.60 -6.34
N LYS A 153 4.56 5.56 -6.12
CA LYS A 153 3.64 5.43 -4.98
C LYS A 153 3.43 3.96 -4.59
N ASP A 154 2.58 3.75 -3.58
CA ASP A 154 2.12 2.42 -3.16
C ASP A 154 3.24 1.47 -2.80
N ALA A 155 4.23 2.03 -2.10
CA ALA A 155 5.37 1.28 -1.63
C ALA A 155 5.03 0.49 -0.37
N CYS A 156 5.45 -0.78 -0.32
CA CYS A 156 5.49 -1.57 0.91
C CYS A 156 6.70 -2.52 0.88
N ILE A 157 7.19 -2.89 2.06
CA ILE A 157 8.41 -3.69 2.22
C ILE A 157 8.04 -5.08 2.76
N PHE A 158 8.77 -6.11 2.33
CA PHE A 158 8.66 -7.43 2.94
C PHE A 158 9.31 -7.45 4.33
N PRO A 159 8.73 -8.12 5.34
CA PRO A 159 9.27 -8.12 6.70
C PRO A 159 10.60 -8.85 6.85
N LYS A 160 11.00 -9.65 5.84
CA LYS A 160 12.23 -10.44 5.83
C LYS A 160 13.10 -10.06 4.65
N ALA A 161 14.41 -10.16 4.85
CA ALA A 161 15.32 -10.21 3.72
C ALA A 161 15.16 -11.53 2.96
N MET A 162 15.23 -11.47 1.63
CA MET A 162 15.33 -12.66 0.78
C MET A 162 16.45 -12.48 -0.23
N ILE A 163 16.82 -13.56 -0.90
CA ILE A 163 17.89 -13.55 -1.90
C ILE A 163 17.35 -12.89 -3.17
N SER A 164 18.02 -11.84 -3.65
CA SER A 164 17.73 -11.20 -4.92
C SER A 164 18.00 -12.14 -6.10
N PRO A 165 17.46 -11.85 -7.31
CA PRO A 165 17.80 -12.61 -8.51
C PRO A 165 19.31 -12.68 -8.82
N HIS A 166 20.10 -11.77 -8.24
CA HIS A 166 21.56 -11.72 -8.37
C HIS A 166 22.32 -12.44 -7.24
N GLY A 167 21.61 -13.11 -6.32
CA GLY A 167 22.22 -13.97 -5.30
C GLY A 167 22.62 -13.25 -4.00
N HIS A 168 22.11 -12.04 -3.76
CA HIS A 168 22.46 -11.25 -2.58
C HIS A 168 21.28 -11.17 -1.60
N PRO A 169 21.50 -11.24 -0.27
CA PRO A 169 20.47 -10.89 0.70
C PRO A 169 20.03 -9.44 0.51
N SER A 170 18.72 -9.21 0.38
CA SER A 170 18.16 -7.89 0.04
C SER A 170 16.94 -7.53 0.87
N MET A 171 16.79 -6.23 1.14
CA MET A 171 15.49 -5.63 1.39
C MET A 171 14.70 -5.59 0.09
N ILE A 172 13.40 -5.87 0.16
CA ILE A 172 12.54 -6.00 -1.01
C ILE A 172 11.37 -5.06 -0.85
N MET A 173 11.16 -4.21 -1.85
CA MET A 173 10.06 -3.26 -1.93
C MET A 173 9.15 -3.62 -3.10
N LEU A 174 7.85 -3.64 -2.85
CA LEU A 174 6.84 -3.51 -3.89
C LEU A 174 6.50 -2.04 -4.03
N HIS A 175 6.33 -1.55 -5.25
CA HIS A 175 5.91 -0.17 -5.50
C HIS A 175 5.24 -0.04 -6.88
N ARG A 176 4.73 1.15 -7.21
CA ARG A 176 4.13 1.43 -8.51
C ARG A 176 4.65 2.76 -9.08
N PRO A 177 5.56 2.70 -10.06
CA PRO A 177 5.91 3.85 -10.89
C PRO A 177 4.70 4.34 -11.70
N LEU A 178 4.56 5.66 -11.82
CA LEU A 178 3.53 6.36 -12.59
C LEU A 178 4.20 6.93 -13.84
N PHE A 179 4.27 6.11 -14.88
CA PHE A 179 4.94 6.50 -16.12
C PHE A 179 4.12 7.57 -16.88
N PRO A 180 4.78 8.53 -17.55
CA PRO A 180 4.06 9.49 -18.40
C PRO A 180 3.25 8.77 -19.48
N GLY A 181 1.99 9.16 -19.68
CA GLY A 181 1.10 8.50 -20.66
C GLY A 181 0.39 7.25 -20.13
N THR A 182 0.56 6.88 -18.86
CA THR A 182 -0.13 5.71 -18.25
C THR A 182 -1.10 6.09 -17.15
N SER A 183 -1.42 7.37 -17.03
CA SER A 183 -2.46 7.82 -16.11
C SER A 183 -3.82 7.21 -16.53
N PRO A 184 -4.79 7.05 -15.59
CA PRO A 184 -6.14 6.63 -15.94
C PRO A 184 -6.74 7.44 -17.10
N GLU A 185 -6.48 8.74 -17.13
CA GLU A 185 -6.90 9.66 -18.19
C GLU A 185 -6.30 9.25 -19.55
N ASP A 186 -4.99 9.03 -19.61
CA ASP A 186 -4.28 8.65 -20.83
C ASP A 186 -4.75 7.29 -21.39
N ILE A 187 -4.86 6.27 -20.51
CA ILE A 187 -5.25 4.90 -20.87
C ILE A 187 -6.69 4.86 -21.42
N MET A 188 -7.57 5.73 -20.90
CA MET A 188 -8.95 5.82 -21.37
C MET A 188 -9.09 6.51 -22.72
N HIS A 189 -8.23 7.49 -23.02
CA HIS A 189 -8.30 8.27 -24.26
C HIS A 189 -7.61 7.59 -25.45
N ASP A 190 -6.52 6.85 -25.23
CA ASP A 190 -5.82 6.10 -26.29
C ASP A 190 -5.49 4.66 -25.84
N PRO A 191 -6.40 3.70 -26.06
CA PRO A 191 -6.20 2.32 -25.62
C PRO A 191 -5.14 1.55 -26.43
N ILE A 192 -4.46 2.14 -27.44
CA ILE A 192 -3.64 1.41 -28.42
C ILE A 192 -2.32 2.14 -28.80
N ASP A 193 -1.52 2.64 -27.85
CA ASP A 193 -0.08 2.79 -28.12
C ASP A 193 0.66 1.52 -27.66
N ARG A 194 1.20 0.77 -28.65
CA ARG A 194 1.94 -0.48 -28.41
C ARG A 194 3.24 -0.27 -27.61
N ARG A 195 3.76 0.96 -27.50
CA ARG A 195 4.95 1.30 -26.68
C ARG A 195 4.63 1.43 -25.19
N ILE A 196 3.37 1.74 -24.84
CA ILE A 196 2.88 1.89 -23.47
C ILE A 196 2.70 0.54 -22.76
N ARG A 197 2.66 -0.58 -23.52
CA ARG A 197 2.60 -1.93 -22.96
C ARG A 197 3.78 -2.28 -22.07
N ASP A 198 4.95 -1.69 -22.31
CA ASP A 198 6.14 -1.94 -21.49
C ASP A 198 6.07 -1.24 -20.12
N HIS A 199 5.14 -0.29 -19.93
CA HIS A 199 5.14 0.67 -18.81
C HIS A 199 3.74 0.95 -18.23
N HIS A 200 2.83 -0.03 -18.18
CA HIS A 200 1.55 0.17 -17.46
C HIS A 200 1.82 0.56 -15.99
N GLU A 201 0.94 1.39 -15.40
CA GLU A 201 0.86 1.58 -13.95
C GLU A 201 0.57 0.24 -13.27
N CYS A 202 1.64 -0.42 -12.83
CA CYS A 202 1.64 -1.81 -12.40
C CYS A 202 2.52 -2.01 -11.17
N ILE A 203 2.42 -3.18 -10.53
CA ILE A 203 3.26 -3.46 -9.36
C ILE A 203 4.64 -3.86 -9.85
N TRP A 204 5.65 -3.17 -9.34
CA TRP A 204 7.08 -3.48 -9.49
C TRP A 204 7.62 -4.09 -8.21
N ILE A 205 8.67 -4.90 -8.36
CA ILE A 205 9.46 -5.45 -7.27
C ILE A 205 10.92 -5.01 -7.43
N SER A 206 11.46 -4.50 -6.33
CA SER A 206 12.77 -3.86 -6.31
C SER A 206 13.58 -4.34 -5.12
N TYR A 207 14.87 -4.57 -5.33
CA TYR A 207 15.77 -5.19 -4.36
C TYR A 207 16.92 -4.23 -4.04
N SER A 208 17.09 -3.92 -2.76
CA SER A 208 18.25 -3.20 -2.23
C SER A 208 19.11 -4.18 -1.45
N HIS A 209 20.39 -4.31 -1.82
CA HIS A 209 21.29 -5.25 -1.15
C HIS A 209 21.43 -4.89 0.32
N LEU A 210 21.59 -5.89 1.18
CA LEU A 210 21.97 -5.67 2.56
C LEU A 210 23.48 -5.84 2.67
N HIS A 211 24.21 -4.73 2.59
CA HIS A 211 25.65 -4.78 2.85
C HIS A 211 25.95 -5.19 4.30
N LYS A 212 27.13 -5.77 4.53
CA LYS A 212 27.59 -6.10 5.89
C LYS A 212 27.60 -4.84 6.74
N LYS A 213 27.22 -4.99 8.02
CA LYS A 213 27.04 -3.90 9.00
C LYS A 213 28.22 -2.93 9.10
N GLU A 214 29.44 -3.38 8.81
CA GLU A 214 30.67 -2.58 8.79
C GLU A 214 30.72 -1.54 7.66
N ASN A 215 29.96 -1.76 6.58
CA ASN A 215 29.88 -0.89 5.40
C ASN A 215 28.61 -0.04 5.37
N ARG A 216 27.75 -0.14 6.38
CA ARG A 216 26.52 0.65 6.46
C ARG A 216 26.80 2.03 7.04
N VAL A 217 26.51 3.06 6.27
CA VAL A 217 26.44 4.43 6.80
C VAL A 217 25.11 4.57 7.53
N GLU A 218 25.17 4.84 8.83
CA GLU A 218 23.97 5.05 9.65
C GLU A 218 23.17 6.23 9.10
N GLY A 219 21.86 6.03 8.87
CA GLY A 219 20.98 7.06 8.35
C GLY A 219 20.96 7.21 6.81
N GLN A 220 21.65 6.36 6.06
CA GLN A 220 21.61 6.37 4.59
C GLN A 220 20.74 5.24 4.03
N LEU A 221 19.85 5.58 3.09
CA LEU A 221 19.15 4.60 2.26
C LEU A 221 20.13 3.98 1.26
N GLU A 222 20.19 2.65 1.24
CA GLU A 222 20.87 1.92 0.16
C GLU A 222 19.99 1.96 -1.10
N GLU A 223 20.62 2.06 -2.27
CA GLU A 223 19.95 2.09 -3.57
C GLU A 223 19.22 0.75 -3.83
N PHE A 224 18.07 0.81 -4.51
CA PHE A 224 17.40 -0.35 -5.07
C PHE A 224 17.98 -0.67 -6.45
N GLU A 225 18.93 -1.60 -6.47
CA GLU A 225 19.79 -1.90 -7.63
C GLU A 225 19.13 -2.82 -8.68
N SER A 226 18.18 -3.65 -8.27
CA SER A 226 17.51 -4.60 -9.16
C SER A 226 16.02 -4.34 -9.15
N ASN A 227 15.50 -3.91 -10.29
CA ASN A 227 14.11 -3.48 -10.46
C ASN A 227 13.45 -4.30 -11.58
N SER A 228 12.25 -4.82 -11.35
CA SER A 228 11.50 -5.56 -12.38
C SER A 228 9.98 -5.42 -12.21
N PRO A 229 9.19 -5.45 -13.30
CA PRO A 229 7.74 -5.56 -13.18
C PRO A 229 7.36 -6.87 -12.49
N LEU A 230 6.50 -6.81 -11.48
CA LEU A 230 5.97 -7.99 -10.78
C LEU A 230 4.63 -8.44 -11.37
N ALA A 231 3.69 -7.50 -11.51
CA ALA A 231 2.34 -7.82 -11.94
C ALA A 231 1.71 -6.67 -12.73
N LEU A 232 1.25 -6.97 -13.94
CA LEU A 232 0.47 -6.08 -14.80
C LEU A 232 -1.03 -6.22 -14.51
N PRO A 233 -1.85 -5.20 -14.83
CA PRO A 233 -3.29 -5.37 -15.02
C PRO A 233 -3.60 -6.55 -15.94
N GLN A 234 -4.48 -7.46 -15.53
CA GLN A 234 -4.83 -8.60 -16.37
C GLN A 234 -6.35 -8.86 -16.40
N ALA A 235 -7.09 -8.61 -15.31
CA ALA A 235 -8.55 -8.81 -15.24
C ALA A 235 -9.37 -7.51 -15.47
N PRO A 236 -10.65 -7.60 -15.87
CA PRO A 236 -11.48 -6.42 -16.18
C PRO A 236 -11.62 -5.40 -15.04
N TRP A 237 -11.68 -5.87 -13.79
CA TRP A 237 -11.88 -5.02 -12.60
C TRP A 237 -10.63 -4.22 -12.21
N GLU A 238 -9.49 -4.59 -12.78
CA GLU A 238 -8.17 -4.01 -12.51
C GLU A 238 -7.50 -3.47 -13.78
N LYS A 239 -8.27 -3.32 -14.87
CA LYS A 239 -7.79 -3.08 -16.24
C LYS A 239 -6.97 -1.79 -16.40
N ILE A 240 -7.28 -0.75 -15.63
CA ILE A 240 -6.63 0.56 -15.78
C ILE A 240 -5.25 0.53 -15.13
N LYS A 241 -5.21 0.14 -13.85
CA LYS A 241 -3.97 0.07 -13.07
C LYS A 241 -4.13 -0.83 -11.85
N ILE A 242 -3.00 -1.27 -11.32
CA ILE A 242 -2.90 -1.96 -10.03
C ILE A 242 -1.76 -1.37 -9.20
N GLY A 243 -1.85 -1.49 -7.88
CA GLY A 243 -0.76 -1.11 -6.98
C GLY A 243 -0.81 -1.94 -5.70
N ALA A 244 0.35 -2.06 -5.04
CA ALA A 244 0.43 -2.78 -3.78
C ALA A 244 -0.41 -2.07 -2.72
N GLY A 245 -1.20 -2.84 -1.97
CA GLY A 245 -2.06 -2.32 -0.92
C GLY A 245 -1.34 -2.42 0.41
N THR A 246 -1.43 -3.58 1.03
CA THR A 246 -0.87 -3.87 2.34
C THR A 246 0.58 -4.36 2.24
N PRO A 247 1.38 -4.28 3.31
CA PRO A 247 2.59 -5.07 3.41
C PRO A 247 2.32 -6.57 3.20
N PRO A 248 3.24 -7.33 2.56
CA PRO A 248 3.07 -8.77 2.39
C PRO A 248 3.11 -9.51 3.73
N VAL A 249 2.12 -10.38 3.98
CA VAL A 249 2.04 -11.21 5.19
C VAL A 249 2.35 -12.66 4.84
N LEU A 250 3.26 -13.29 5.60
CA LEU A 250 3.57 -14.70 5.40
C LEU A 250 2.38 -15.57 5.84
N THR A 251 1.95 -16.48 4.97
CA THR A 251 0.88 -17.45 5.22
C THR A 251 1.34 -18.86 4.88
N LYS A 252 0.49 -19.86 5.15
CA LYS A 252 0.73 -21.25 4.73
C LYS A 252 0.86 -21.45 3.20
N TYR A 253 0.49 -20.45 2.40
CA TYR A 253 0.55 -20.50 0.94
C TYR A 253 1.73 -19.74 0.34
N GLY A 254 2.44 -18.94 1.14
CA GLY A 254 3.42 -17.95 0.68
C GLY A 254 3.10 -16.54 1.18
N TRP A 255 3.68 -15.54 0.55
CA TRP A 255 3.46 -14.13 0.90
C TRP A 255 2.11 -13.65 0.33
N LEU A 256 1.15 -13.40 1.20
CA LEU A 256 -0.13 -12.82 0.83
C LEU A 256 0.01 -11.30 0.71
N LEU A 257 -0.35 -10.78 -0.46
CA LEU A 257 -0.45 -9.37 -0.76
C LEU A 257 -1.92 -9.03 -1.06
N ILE A 258 -2.48 -8.09 -0.30
CA ILE A 258 -3.72 -7.42 -0.72
C ILE A 258 -3.32 -6.22 -1.57
N TYR A 259 -3.86 -6.15 -2.78
CA TYR A 259 -3.55 -5.11 -3.75
C TYR A 259 -4.85 -4.47 -4.24
N HIS A 260 -4.78 -3.23 -4.72
CA HIS A 260 -5.93 -2.60 -5.35
C HIS A 260 -5.83 -2.70 -6.87
N GLY A 261 -6.98 -2.74 -7.51
CA GLY A 261 -7.15 -2.65 -8.95
C GLY A 261 -8.22 -1.63 -9.30
N VAL A 262 -8.02 -0.97 -10.44
CA VAL A 262 -8.89 0.11 -10.90
C VAL A 262 -9.52 -0.24 -12.24
N HIS A 263 -10.81 0.00 -12.34
CA HIS A 263 -11.54 0.01 -13.61
C HIS A 263 -12.51 1.19 -13.64
N ALA A 264 -13.23 1.33 -14.74
CA ALA A 264 -14.22 2.40 -14.89
C ALA A 264 -15.60 1.87 -15.23
N THR A 265 -16.61 2.61 -14.79
CA THR A 265 -18.02 2.21 -14.89
C THR A 265 -18.72 2.76 -16.15
N ARG A 266 -18.35 3.95 -16.66
CA ARG A 266 -18.95 4.62 -17.86
C ARG A 266 -17.97 5.62 -18.56
N THR A 267 -18.38 6.19 -19.70
CA THR A 267 -17.60 7.08 -20.61
C THR A 267 -17.20 8.45 -20.02
N LEU A 268 -16.24 9.09 -20.71
CA LEU A 268 -15.31 10.19 -20.36
C LEU A 268 -15.84 11.48 -19.69
N SER A 269 -17.14 11.71 -19.51
CA SER A 269 -17.64 13.04 -19.11
C SER A 269 -17.60 13.36 -17.62
N ASP A 270 -17.54 12.34 -16.73
CA ASP A 270 -17.72 12.52 -15.27
C ASP A 270 -16.51 12.06 -14.44
N TYR A 271 -15.29 12.21 -14.96
CA TYR A 271 -14.05 11.92 -14.23
C TYR A 271 -13.85 12.90 -13.05
N PRO A 272 -13.36 12.48 -11.86
CA PRO A 272 -12.88 11.15 -11.45
C PRO A 272 -13.96 10.20 -10.90
N HIS A 273 -15.22 10.61 -10.82
CA HIS A 273 -16.31 9.86 -10.17
C HIS A 273 -16.67 8.51 -10.84
N ASN A 274 -16.08 8.22 -12.00
CA ASN A 274 -16.29 7.00 -12.77
C ASN A 274 -15.29 5.87 -12.49
N LEU A 275 -14.21 6.13 -11.75
CA LEU A 275 -13.25 5.11 -11.35
C LEU A 275 -13.80 4.28 -10.19
N VAL A 276 -13.51 2.99 -10.19
CA VAL A 276 -13.83 2.07 -9.10
C VAL A 276 -12.54 1.43 -8.64
N TYR A 277 -12.20 1.65 -7.37
CA TYR A 277 -11.07 1.00 -6.71
C TYR A 277 -11.60 -0.18 -5.90
N ALA A 278 -11.12 -1.37 -6.24
CA ALA A 278 -11.47 -2.62 -5.58
C ALA A 278 -10.19 -3.33 -5.13
N ALA A 279 -10.32 -4.30 -4.22
CA ALA A 279 -9.19 -5.06 -3.67
C ALA A 279 -9.16 -6.50 -4.17
N GLY A 280 -7.98 -7.02 -4.47
CA GLY A 280 -7.71 -8.42 -4.79
C GLY A 280 -6.62 -9.02 -3.90
N ILE A 281 -6.34 -10.30 -4.10
CA ILE A 281 -5.25 -11.03 -3.41
C ILE A 281 -4.27 -11.58 -4.44
N MET A 282 -2.98 -11.42 -4.16
CA MET A 282 -1.89 -12.22 -4.74
C MET A 282 -1.21 -13.05 -3.66
N ILE A 283 -0.78 -14.26 -4.02
CA ILE A 283 0.16 -15.05 -3.22
C ILE A 283 1.47 -15.12 -4.00
N LEU A 284 2.56 -14.67 -3.38
CA LEU A 284 3.90 -14.71 -3.95
C LEU A 284 4.70 -15.84 -3.30
N ASP A 285 5.64 -16.42 -4.04
CA ASP A 285 6.50 -17.48 -3.54
C ASP A 285 7.35 -17.01 -2.35
N ILE A 286 7.51 -17.89 -1.35
CA ILE A 286 8.18 -17.57 -0.08
C ILE A 286 9.66 -17.22 -0.24
N ASN A 287 10.34 -17.79 -1.24
CA ASN A 287 11.77 -17.59 -1.50
C ASN A 287 12.01 -16.74 -2.75
N HIS A 288 11.06 -16.75 -3.68
CA HIS A 288 11.14 -16.11 -4.99
C HIS A 288 9.95 -15.17 -5.20
N PRO A 289 9.86 -14.06 -4.44
CA PRO A 289 8.67 -13.19 -4.42
C PRO A 289 8.34 -12.55 -5.77
N GLU A 290 9.24 -12.59 -6.74
CA GLU A 290 8.99 -12.27 -8.15
C GLU A 290 8.02 -13.24 -8.84
N ARG A 291 7.75 -14.40 -8.22
CA ARG A 291 6.85 -15.44 -8.74
C ARG A 291 5.48 -15.37 -8.06
N VAL A 292 4.46 -15.01 -8.84
CA VAL A 292 3.06 -15.03 -8.40
C VAL A 292 2.52 -16.46 -8.47
N LEU A 293 2.24 -17.06 -7.32
CA LEU A 293 1.68 -18.42 -7.18
C LEU A 293 0.16 -18.44 -7.35
N TYR A 294 -0.52 -17.37 -6.93
CA TYR A 294 -1.96 -17.23 -7.05
C TYR A 294 -2.34 -15.76 -7.21
N ARG A 295 -3.40 -15.51 -8.00
CA ARG A 295 -4.04 -14.20 -8.14
C ARG A 295 -5.56 -14.40 -8.22
N SER A 296 -6.31 -13.61 -7.47
CA SER A 296 -7.77 -13.66 -7.45
C SER A 296 -8.38 -13.23 -8.79
N ALA A 297 -9.30 -14.04 -9.33
CA ALA A 297 -10.02 -13.75 -10.58
C ALA A 297 -10.91 -12.50 -10.50
N HIS A 298 -11.54 -12.33 -9.34
CA HIS A 298 -12.50 -11.29 -9.03
C HIS A 298 -11.99 -10.52 -7.81
N PRO A 299 -12.43 -9.26 -7.62
CA PRO A 299 -12.10 -8.54 -6.41
C PRO A 299 -12.65 -9.30 -5.19
N ILE A 300 -11.86 -9.35 -4.12
CA ILE A 300 -12.30 -9.83 -2.81
C ILE A 300 -13.10 -8.77 -2.04
N MET A 301 -12.96 -7.49 -2.43
CA MET A 301 -13.76 -6.38 -1.93
C MET A 301 -14.00 -5.37 -3.05
N SER A 302 -15.25 -4.96 -3.21
CA SER A 302 -15.65 -3.83 -4.07
C SER A 302 -16.52 -2.85 -3.28
N PRO A 303 -16.61 -1.57 -3.69
CA PRO A 303 -17.45 -0.59 -3.01
C PRO A 303 -18.93 -1.02 -2.94
N GLU A 304 -19.43 -1.24 -1.73
CA GLU A 304 -20.78 -1.74 -1.47
C GLU A 304 -21.58 -0.81 -0.56
N THR A 305 -20.94 -0.32 0.49
CA THR A 305 -21.57 0.53 1.51
C THR A 305 -21.65 2.00 1.07
N ALA A 306 -22.51 2.77 1.73
CA ALA A 306 -22.61 4.21 1.47
C ALA A 306 -21.27 4.94 1.70
N GLY A 307 -20.52 4.57 2.75
CA GLY A 307 -19.21 5.15 3.05
C GLY A 307 -18.12 4.80 2.03
N GLU A 308 -18.25 3.71 1.28
CA GLU A 308 -17.32 3.34 0.19
C GLU A 308 -17.71 3.98 -1.15
N ARG A 309 -18.97 4.38 -1.31
CA ARG A 309 -19.53 4.92 -2.56
C ARG A 309 -19.65 6.44 -2.58
N SER A 310 -19.56 7.10 -1.42
CA SER A 310 -19.72 8.54 -1.28
C SER A 310 -18.66 9.12 -0.35
N GLY A 311 -17.94 10.12 -0.83
CA GLY A 311 -16.84 10.80 -0.14
C GLY A 311 -16.15 11.76 -1.11
N GLN A 312 -14.91 12.19 -0.80
CA GLN A 312 -14.17 13.05 -1.72
C GLN A 312 -13.91 12.38 -3.07
N VAL A 313 -13.63 11.08 -3.04
CA VAL A 313 -13.54 10.23 -4.23
C VAL A 313 -14.51 9.06 -4.07
N ALA A 314 -15.58 9.06 -4.86
CA ALA A 314 -16.58 8.00 -4.82
C ALA A 314 -16.00 6.65 -5.29
N ASN A 315 -16.62 5.55 -4.82
CA ASN A 315 -16.32 4.18 -5.24
C ASN A 315 -14.88 3.72 -4.95
N VAL A 316 -14.40 3.98 -3.73
CA VAL A 316 -13.04 3.60 -3.31
C VAL A 316 -13.05 2.63 -2.14
N ILE A 317 -12.39 1.49 -2.35
CA ILE A 317 -11.80 0.65 -1.30
C ILE A 317 -10.30 0.62 -1.54
N PHE A 318 -9.53 1.16 -0.58
CA PHE A 318 -8.07 1.27 -0.70
C PHE A 318 -7.37 0.59 0.50
N PRO A 319 -7.03 -0.70 0.39
CA PRO A 319 -6.45 -1.46 1.50
C PRO A 319 -4.97 -1.12 1.70
N THR A 320 -4.59 -0.72 2.92
CA THR A 320 -3.22 -0.25 3.23
C THR A 320 -2.67 -0.85 4.52
N GLY A 321 -3.53 -1.27 5.43
CA GLY A 321 -3.15 -1.93 6.68
C GLY A 321 -3.64 -3.37 6.74
N ILE A 322 -2.83 -4.24 7.35
CA ILE A 322 -3.19 -5.65 7.59
C ILE A 322 -2.61 -6.11 8.94
N ASP A 323 -3.40 -6.85 9.71
CA ASP A 323 -2.99 -7.46 10.97
C ASP A 323 -3.34 -8.95 10.97
N ARG A 324 -2.34 -9.82 11.21
CA ARG A 324 -2.58 -11.26 11.38
C ARG A 324 -2.88 -11.53 12.85
N ARG A 325 -4.03 -12.15 13.13
CA ARG A 325 -4.57 -12.31 14.49
C ARG A 325 -3.97 -13.49 15.26
N ASP A 326 -2.64 -13.54 15.28
CA ASP A 326 -1.88 -14.52 16.09
C ASP A 326 -2.09 -14.29 17.59
N ASP A 327 -2.36 -13.04 18.00
CA ASP A 327 -2.71 -12.64 19.37
C ASP A 327 -3.93 -13.40 19.91
N LEU A 328 -4.86 -13.76 19.03
CA LEU A 328 -6.06 -14.54 19.36
C LEU A 328 -5.88 -16.05 19.14
N GLY A 329 -4.68 -16.52 18.79
CA GLY A 329 -4.46 -17.89 18.33
C GLY A 329 -5.16 -18.21 17.00
N GLN A 330 -5.44 -17.19 16.17
CA GLN A 330 -6.15 -17.31 14.88
C GLN A 330 -5.23 -16.91 13.71
N PRO A 331 -4.19 -17.69 13.38
CA PRO A 331 -3.22 -17.34 12.33
C PRO A 331 -3.82 -17.32 10.91
N THR A 332 -5.04 -17.84 10.75
CA THR A 332 -5.79 -17.80 9.49
C THR A 332 -6.72 -16.59 9.39
N ARG A 333 -6.83 -15.75 10.42
CA ARG A 333 -7.64 -14.54 10.43
C ARG A 333 -6.72 -13.33 10.18
N LEU A 334 -7.08 -12.55 9.18
CA LEU A 334 -6.44 -11.29 8.82
C LEU A 334 -7.46 -10.16 8.97
N ASP A 335 -7.12 -9.11 9.69
CA ASP A 335 -7.92 -7.89 9.75
C ASP A 335 -7.31 -6.88 8.78
N ILE A 336 -8.13 -6.35 7.87
CA ILE A 336 -7.72 -5.48 6.77
C ILE A 336 -8.28 -4.09 7.04
N TYR A 337 -7.39 -3.09 7.11
CA TYR A 337 -7.73 -1.69 7.31
C TYR A 337 -7.60 -0.96 5.98
N TYR A 338 -8.67 -0.25 5.59
CA TYR A 338 -8.78 0.29 4.25
C TYR A 338 -9.44 1.67 4.23
N GLY A 339 -9.00 2.54 3.32
CA GLY A 339 -9.67 3.79 3.02
C GLY A 339 -11.00 3.55 2.31
N MET A 340 -12.02 4.31 2.70
CA MET A 340 -13.37 4.31 2.15
C MET A 340 -13.67 5.69 1.55
N ALA A 341 -13.88 5.72 0.23
CA ALA A 341 -14.25 6.90 -0.54
C ALA A 341 -13.41 8.17 -0.32
N ASP A 342 -12.12 8.02 -0.01
CA ASP A 342 -11.23 9.11 0.44
C ASP A 342 -11.89 10.00 1.50
N ASN A 343 -12.48 9.38 2.53
CA ASN A 343 -13.17 10.09 3.60
C ASN A 343 -12.92 9.48 5.00
N CYS A 344 -13.01 8.16 5.12
CA CYS A 344 -12.88 7.47 6.39
C CYS A 344 -12.18 6.12 6.24
N ILE A 345 -11.95 5.44 7.36
CA ILE A 345 -11.25 4.15 7.42
C ILE A 345 -12.24 3.07 7.85
N GLY A 346 -12.32 2.02 7.04
CA GLY A 346 -13.03 0.79 7.35
C GLY A 346 -12.11 -0.33 7.83
N VAL A 347 -12.72 -1.35 8.42
CA VAL A 347 -12.06 -2.62 8.72
C VAL A 347 -12.91 -3.81 8.29
N ALA A 348 -12.25 -4.81 7.73
CA ALA A 348 -12.86 -6.09 7.35
C ALA A 348 -12.00 -7.24 7.84
N THR A 349 -12.64 -8.34 8.24
CA THR A 349 -11.95 -9.60 8.55
C THR A 349 -11.91 -10.47 7.31
N LEU A 350 -10.79 -11.14 7.09
CA LEU A 350 -10.56 -12.11 6.05
C LEU A 350 -10.11 -13.42 6.69
N LYS A 351 -10.84 -14.51 6.42
CA LYS A 351 -10.41 -15.85 6.80
C LYS A 351 -9.74 -16.54 5.61
N LEU A 352 -8.50 -16.99 5.81
CA LEU A 352 -7.80 -17.82 4.84
C LEU A 352 -8.56 -19.13 4.62
N PRO A 353 -8.78 -19.53 3.37
CA PRO A 353 -9.44 -20.80 3.08
C PRO A 353 -8.52 -21.98 3.40
N ASP A 354 -9.11 -23.17 3.55
CA ASP A 354 -8.36 -24.40 3.78
C ASP A 354 -7.51 -24.80 2.57
N GLU A 355 -8.00 -24.50 1.37
CA GLU A 355 -7.30 -24.62 0.08
C GLU A 355 -7.50 -23.35 -0.75
N LEU A 356 -6.51 -22.98 -1.57
CA LEU A 356 -6.65 -21.86 -2.49
C LEU A 356 -7.73 -22.15 -3.55
N PRO A 357 -8.60 -21.17 -3.88
CA PRO A 357 -9.47 -21.27 -5.04
C PRO A 357 -8.68 -21.49 -6.33
N LYS A 358 -9.37 -21.88 -7.41
CA LYS A 358 -8.75 -21.90 -8.74
C LYS A 358 -8.25 -20.50 -9.07
N SER A 359 -6.94 -20.40 -9.31
CA SER A 359 -6.30 -19.17 -9.77
C SER A 359 -6.89 -18.74 -11.10
N TRP A 360 -6.89 -17.43 -11.32
CA TRP A 360 -7.15 -16.89 -12.63
C TRP A 360 -5.85 -16.85 -13.43
N HIS A 361 -5.80 -17.64 -14.50
CA HIS A 361 -4.77 -17.53 -15.51
C HIS A 361 -5.31 -16.60 -16.60
N GLY A 362 -4.95 -15.32 -16.51
CA GLY A 362 -5.28 -14.36 -17.56
C GLY A 362 -4.68 -14.74 -18.91
N LEU A 363 -5.31 -14.26 -19.99
CA LEU A 363 -4.91 -14.50 -21.39
C LEU A 363 -3.53 -13.92 -21.78
N PHE A 364 -2.84 -13.27 -20.86
CA PHE A 364 -1.53 -12.65 -21.08
C PHE A 364 -0.49 -13.35 -20.21
N THR A 365 -0.17 -14.59 -20.58
CA THR A 365 1.16 -15.14 -20.34
C THR A 365 2.10 -14.47 -21.35
N THR A 366 2.98 -13.59 -20.88
CA THR A 366 4.15 -13.17 -21.64
C THR A 366 5.38 -13.40 -20.81
#